data_AF-A0A2K2V4G5-F1
#
_entry.id   AF-A0A2K2V4G5-F1
#
_cell.length_a   1.000
_cell.length_b   1.000
_cell.length_c   1.000
_cell.angle_alpha   90.00
_cell.angle_beta   90.00
_cell.angle_gamma   90.00
#
_symmetry.space_group_name_H-M   'P 1'
#
loop_
_entity.id
_entity.type
_entity.pdbx_description
1 polymer ?
#
loop_
_entity_poly.entity_id
_entity_poly.type
_entity_poly.pdbx_seq_one_letter_code
_entity_poly.pdbx_strand_id
1 'polypeptide(L)'
;IQKKTPENRAAMPGDFVLARVESFIGGDVYLTMAGSTELGVISAVCRRCNVKLNRVGYTLVCSRCQQVYLDRKISDHYGLNPFERG
;
A
#
# COMPACT_ATOMS: atom_id res chain seq x y z
N ILE A 1 5.13 -28.05 -6.02
CA ILE A 1 5.73 -26.72 -6.30
C ILE A 1 5.33 -25.79 -5.15
N GLN A 2 6.22 -25.54 -4.18
CA GLN A 2 5.96 -24.52 -3.16
C GLN A 2 5.88 -23.17 -3.88
N LYS A 3 4.68 -22.58 -3.95
CA LYS A 3 4.53 -21.19 -4.41
C LYS A 3 5.23 -20.34 -3.34
N LYS A 4 6.40 -19.77 -3.67
CA LYS A 4 7.06 -18.79 -2.82
C LYS A 4 6.04 -17.72 -2.49
N THR A 5 5.74 -17.55 -1.20
CA THR A 5 4.93 -16.42 -0.73
C THR A 5 5.58 -15.16 -1.26
N PRO A 6 4.84 -14.25 -1.94
CA PRO A 6 5.41 -13.00 -2.40
C PRO A 6 6.07 -12.29 -1.21
N GLU A 7 7.32 -11.87 -1.38
CA GLU A 7 7.99 -11.06 -0.38
C GLU A 7 7.16 -9.79 -0.11
N ASN A 8 6.95 -9.45 1.15
CA ASN A 8 6.29 -8.20 1.49
C ASN A 8 7.25 -7.05 1.18
N ARG A 9 6.95 -6.29 0.14
CA ARG A 9 7.76 -5.15 -0.33
C ARG A 9 7.38 -3.83 0.33
N ALA A 10 6.42 -3.86 1.26
CA ALA A 10 5.77 -2.71 1.87
C ALA A 10 4.98 -1.81 0.89
N ALA A 11 5.61 -1.31 -0.18
CA ALA A 11 4.98 -0.52 -1.23
C ALA A 11 5.62 -0.81 -2.59
N MET A 12 4.94 -0.42 -3.67
CA MET A 12 5.40 -0.56 -5.04
C MET A 12 5.36 0.79 -5.78
N PRO A 13 6.16 0.99 -6.84
CA PRO A 13 6.08 2.19 -7.66
C PRO A 13 4.64 2.45 -8.15
N GLY A 14 4.18 3.69 -7.98
CA GLY A 14 2.82 4.13 -8.32
C GLY A 14 1.77 3.92 -7.22
N ASP A 15 2.12 3.27 -6.11
CA ASP A 15 1.25 3.23 -4.94
C ASP A 15 1.21 4.61 -4.27
N PHE A 16 0.03 4.99 -3.75
CA PHE A 16 -0.11 6.11 -2.83
C PHE A 16 0.07 5.59 -1.41
N VAL A 17 0.97 6.22 -0.64
CA VAL A 17 1.33 5.80 0.72
C VAL A 17 1.05 6.90 1.73
N LEU A 18 0.51 6.51 2.88
CA LEU A 18 0.48 7.33 4.08
C LEU A 18 1.68 6.93 4.96
N ALA A 19 2.58 7.88 5.18
CA ALA A 19 3.80 7.68 5.95
C ALA A 19 4.00 8.83 6.94
N ARG A 20 4.79 8.58 7.99
CA ARG A 20 5.20 9.60 8.95
C ARG A 20 6.59 10.12 8.59
N VAL A 21 6.78 11.43 8.69
CA VAL A 21 8.11 12.05 8.61
C VAL A 21 8.91 11.69 9.85
N GLU A 22 10.08 11.08 9.65
CA GLU A 22 10.99 10.71 10.74
C GLU A 22 12.07 11.77 10.93
N SER A 23 12.64 12.28 9.85
CA SER A 23 13.67 13.31 9.90
C SER A 23 13.83 14.06 8.58
N PHE A 24 14.61 15.13 8.62
CA PHE A 24 15.05 15.89 7.46
C PHE A 24 16.56 16.08 7.54
N ILE A 25 17.31 15.55 6.58
CA ILE A 25 18.78 15.58 6.59
C ILE A 25 19.25 15.93 5.18
N GLY A 26 20.08 16.97 5.05
CA GLY A 26 20.73 17.29 3.78
C GLY A 26 19.81 17.66 2.62
N GLY A 27 18.57 18.09 2.89
CA GLY A 27 17.56 18.34 1.85
C GLY A 27 16.61 17.17 1.61
N ASP A 28 16.91 15.99 2.16
CA ASP A 28 16.10 14.79 2.01
C ASP A 28 15.14 14.62 3.19
N VAL A 29 13.92 14.19 2.86
CA VAL A 29 12.89 13.83 3.85
C VAL A 29 12.90 12.32 4.04
N TYR A 30 13.18 11.88 5.25
CA TYR A 30 13.14 10.46 5.62
C TYR A 30 11.76 10.11 6.16
N LEU A 31 11.16 9.07 5.60
CA LEU A 31 9.80 8.63 5.91
C LEU A 31 9.81 7.22 6.49
N THR A 32 8.88 6.96 7.41
CA THR A 32 8.63 5.62 7.94
C THR A 32 7.16 5.23 7.84
N MET A 33 6.92 3.96 7.55
CA MET A 33 5.60 3.33 7.63
C MET A 33 5.50 2.33 8.80
N ALA A 34 6.52 2.27 9.66
CA ALA A 34 6.56 1.34 10.79
C ALA A 34 5.76 1.86 12.01
N GLY A 35 5.39 0.94 12.90
CA GLY A 35 4.84 1.26 14.23
C GLY A 35 3.35 1.59 14.30
N SER A 36 2.66 1.83 13.18
CA SER A 36 1.19 1.99 13.15
C SER A 36 0.57 1.25 11.96
N THR A 37 -0.62 0.69 12.17
CA THR A 37 -1.44 0.03 11.13
C THR A 37 -2.15 1.06 10.23
N GLU A 38 -2.30 2.30 10.69
CA GLU A 38 -2.80 3.42 9.89
C GLU A 38 -1.80 3.84 8.80
N LEU A 39 -0.51 3.58 8.98
CA LEU A 39 0.51 3.86 7.96
C LEU A 39 0.58 2.73 6.94
N GLY A 40 0.97 3.04 5.71
CA GLY A 40 1.08 2.07 4.62
C GLY A 40 0.46 2.55 3.33
N VAL A 41 0.27 1.62 2.39
CA VAL A 41 -0.40 1.89 1.12
C VAL A 41 -1.87 2.21 1.39
N ILE A 42 -2.35 3.34 0.84
CA ILE A 42 -3.76 3.78 0.92
C ILE A 42 -4.50 3.66 -0.43
N SER A 43 -3.77 3.56 -1.54
CA SER A 43 -4.33 3.28 -2.87
C SER A 43 -3.27 2.65 -3.76
N ALA A 44 -3.68 1.68 -4.58
CA ALA A 44 -2.81 0.97 -5.51
C ALA A 44 -3.57 0.56 -6.77
N VAL A 45 -2.84 0.34 -7.86
CA VAL A 45 -3.39 -0.10 -9.15
C VAL A 45 -2.91 -1.49 -9.55
N CYS A 46 -3.75 -2.21 -10.27
CA CYS A 46 -3.42 -3.51 -10.84
C CYS A 46 -2.34 -3.36 -11.92
N ARG A 47 -1.21 -4.05 -11.75
CA ARG A 47 -0.09 -4.04 -12.73
C ARG A 47 -0.43 -4.59 -14.12
N ARG A 48 -1.56 -5.28 -14.27
CA ARG A 48 -2.03 -5.83 -15.55
C ARG A 48 -3.13 -4.99 -16.19
N CYS A 49 -4.02 -4.44 -15.37
CA CYS A 49 -5.27 -3.83 -15.84
C CYS A 49 -5.35 -2.33 -15.59
N ASN A 50 -4.41 -1.77 -14.82
CA ASN A 50 -4.36 -0.36 -14.39
C ASN A 50 -5.63 0.14 -13.68
N VAL A 51 -6.48 -0.76 -13.19
CA VAL A 51 -7.65 -0.42 -12.36
C VAL A 51 -7.25 -0.40 -10.88
N LYS A 52 -7.91 0.44 -10.08
CA LYS A 52 -7.73 0.48 -8.62
C LYS A 52 -7.98 -0.91 -8.03
N LEU A 53 -7.11 -1.33 -7.10
CA LEU A 53 -7.27 -2.57 -6.38
C LEU A 53 -8.27 -2.41 -5.22
N ASN A 54 -8.98 -3.48 -4.89
CA ASN A 54 -9.89 -3.54 -3.75
C ASN A 54 -9.22 -4.27 -2.60
N ARG A 55 -9.42 -3.78 -1.37
CA ARG A 55 -8.98 -4.50 -0.16
C ARG A 55 -9.95 -5.64 0.15
N VAL A 56 -9.41 -6.83 0.35
CA VAL A 56 -10.14 -8.00 0.85
C VAL A 56 -9.30 -8.61 1.99
N GLY A 57 -9.71 -8.35 3.23
CA GLY A 57 -8.93 -8.67 4.43
C GLY A 57 -7.56 -7.98 4.41
N TYR A 58 -6.50 -8.79 4.39
CA TYR A 58 -5.09 -8.34 4.35
C TYR A 58 -4.50 -8.35 2.94
N THR A 59 -5.34 -8.44 1.91
CA THR A 59 -4.90 -8.60 0.51
C THR A 59 -5.51 -7.53 -0.38
N LEU A 60 -4.86 -7.27 -1.51
CA LEU A 60 -5.42 -6.42 -2.57
C LEU A 60 -5.79 -7.27 -3.78
N VAL A 61 -6.99 -7.08 -4.30
CA VAL A 61 -7.55 -7.88 -5.39
C VAL A 61 -8.00 -6.97 -6.52
N CYS A 62 -7.60 -7.32 -7.75
CA CYS A 62 -8.10 -6.64 -8.94
C CYS A 62 -9.50 -7.13 -9.29
N SER A 63 -10.49 -6.24 -9.31
CA SER A 63 -11.86 -6.59 -9.72
C SER A 63 -11.98 -7.05 -11.17
N ARG A 64 -11.06 -6.63 -12.05
CA ARG A 64 -11.11 -6.95 -13.49
C ARG A 64 -10.48 -8.30 -13.84
N CYS A 65 -9.26 -8.55 -13.40
CA CYS A 65 -8.52 -9.78 -13.74
C CYS A 65 -8.37 -10.76 -12.58
N GLN A 66 -8.97 -10.46 -11.42
CA GLN A 66 -8.97 -11.31 -10.22
C GLN A 66 -7.57 -11.62 -9.66
N GLN A 67 -6.55 -10.89 -10.12
CA GLN A 67 -5.19 -11.04 -9.60
C GLN A 67 -5.15 -10.58 -8.14
N VAL A 68 -4.63 -11.46 -7.28
CA VAL A 68 -4.38 -11.20 -5.86
C VAL A 68 -2.95 -10.70 -5.68
N TYR A 69 -2.79 -9.69 -4.83
CA TYR A 69 -1.53 -9.09 -4.41
C TYR A 69 -1.40 -9.18 -2.90
N LEU A 70 -0.26 -9.74 -2.46
CA LEU A 70 0.08 -10.00 -1.05
C LEU A 70 1.36 -9.26 -0.62
N ASP A 71 1.88 -8.39 -1.50
CA ASP A 71 3.23 -7.85 -1.45
C ASP A 71 3.32 -6.45 -0.80
N ARG A 72 2.26 -5.97 -0.15
CA ARG A 72 2.16 -4.60 0.38
C ARG A 72 1.81 -4.56 1.86
N LYS A 73 2.29 -3.51 2.53
CA LYS A 73 1.81 -3.07 3.84
C LYS A 73 0.57 -2.20 3.63
N ILE A 74 -0.61 -2.78 3.81
CA ILE A 74 -1.89 -2.10 3.61
C ILE A 74 -2.22 -1.28 4.85
N SER A 75 -2.52 0.00 4.65
CA SER A 75 -3.00 0.91 5.70
C SER A 75 -4.46 0.60 6.07
N ASP A 76 -4.84 0.84 7.32
CA ASP A 76 -6.23 0.83 7.76
C ASP A 76 -7.11 1.87 7.05
N HIS A 77 -6.53 2.91 6.47
CA HIS A 77 -7.21 3.90 5.64
C HIS A 77 -7.26 3.54 4.15
N TYR A 78 -6.96 2.30 3.76
CA TYR A 78 -6.99 1.92 2.35
C TYR A 78 -8.35 2.19 1.70
N GLY A 79 -8.33 2.94 0.59
CA GLY A 79 -9.53 3.33 -0.14
C GLY A 79 -10.26 4.55 0.42
N LEU A 80 -9.83 5.08 1.57
CA LEU A 80 -10.35 6.29 2.18
C LEU A 80 -9.45 7.49 1.87
N ASN A 81 -9.99 8.70 2.00
CA ASN A 81 -9.17 9.91 2.05
C ASN A 81 -8.80 10.18 3.53
N PRO A 82 -7.55 9.93 3.96
CA PRO A 82 -7.17 10.12 5.36
C PRO A 82 -7.14 11.60 5.80
N PHE A 83 -7.31 12.54 4.86
CA PHE A 83 -7.32 13.98 5.13
C PHE A 83 -8.71 14.61 5.09
N GLU A 84 -9.74 13.87 4.68
CA GLU A 84 -11.12 14.33 4.82
C GLU A 84 -11.49 14.31 6.30
N ARG A 85 -11.69 15.49 6.88
CA ARG A 85 -12.27 15.63 8.21
C ARG A 85 -13.75 15.28 8.13
N GLY A 86 -14.19 14.36 8.99
CA GLY A 86 -15.60 14.22 9.33
C GLY A 86 -16.12 15.46 10.06
#